data_AF-A0A2E6DUH7-F1
#
_entry.id   AF-A0A2E6DUH7-F1
#
_cell.length_a   1.000
_cell.length_b   1.000
_cell.length_c   1.000
_cell.angle_alpha   90.00
_cell.angle_beta   90.00
_cell.angle_gamma   90.00
#
_symmetry.space_group_name_H-M   'P 1'
#
loop_
_entity.id
_entity.type
_entity.pdbx_description
1 polymer ?
#
loop_
_entity_poly.entity_id
_entity_poly.type
_entity_poly.pdbx_seq_one_letter_code
_entity_poly.pdbx_strand_id
1 'polypeptide(L)'
;MARCPYCLSPNPANSSICHSCGRVILGAGGMTMRLEPSIPGGYRAHGARRGPPPGLGSRRGGKRRVAKKKNNLRSMVLVIAVAFLFLFTPAQDRISTQLQKWMDELMDQFGPAREYPVYAAYTVERNVFIENSYSQSLSFSYELPIPSVRTDFANSEFGFETQDGDPYPVVTLQEVVSMVASLKHGSNHVILPMMEEYLLAENAHPLGSSTEIYWPPVGENSERCTVSRCAIWQGEVGPGQMVILNVTYDVISSSFSWWGDSAAPEEVPRAAFDLSIHSGNDGNYDDYQRAGRLDSMYDQFGSVSNWYDRDPGLSSNWAIQGENNVVEAWADEIDSGLNPESEQNSPYEFAHAAFIKVRDSIMYKKGLSPARSGPACIVDGIGDCDEQSNAWMSLLRARNIPSWYEMGPMTNGEFNGWEPHAWANVIFPLDEQWCMEKMIELTTCFVEGEVDVVNNRWLLHTPTTLTEWIETPSHNGEINFDFYRPMSIGCGPCWTETWETIGSPDISGGTYRVPHIIGE
;
A
#
# COMPACT_ATOMS: atom_id res chain seq x y z
N MET A 1 -2.72 -24.01 -17.23
CA MET A 1 -2.89 -23.14 -16.05
C MET A 1 -1.90 -22.01 -16.20
N ALA A 2 -2.39 -20.77 -16.23
CA ALA A 2 -1.52 -19.61 -16.05
C ALA A 2 -0.98 -19.66 -14.62
N ARG A 3 0.18 -19.09 -14.37
CA ARG A 3 0.65 -18.84 -13.01
C ARG A 3 0.40 -17.38 -12.71
N CYS A 4 0.03 -17.09 -11.48
CA CYS A 4 0.05 -15.72 -10.99
C CYS A 4 1.48 -15.16 -11.14
N PRO A 5 1.68 -13.98 -11.75
CA PRO A 5 3.01 -13.36 -11.82
C PRO A 5 3.53 -12.98 -10.43
N TYR A 6 2.63 -12.74 -9.47
CA TYR A 6 3.01 -12.24 -8.15
C TYR A 6 3.42 -13.32 -7.14
N CYS A 7 2.79 -14.50 -7.14
CA CYS A 7 3.08 -15.57 -6.17
C CYS A 7 3.37 -16.93 -6.82
N LEU A 8 3.43 -16.97 -8.16
CA LEU A 8 3.70 -18.15 -8.97
C LEU A 8 2.73 -19.33 -8.78
N SER A 9 1.67 -19.14 -7.98
CA SER A 9 0.64 -20.14 -7.72
C SER A 9 -0.19 -20.40 -8.98
N PRO A 10 -0.67 -21.63 -9.17
CA PRO A 10 -1.55 -21.97 -10.29
C PRO A 10 -2.82 -21.10 -10.25
N ASN A 11 -3.15 -20.45 -11.36
CA ASN A 11 -4.34 -19.62 -11.45
C ASN A 11 -5.12 -19.90 -12.75
N PRO A 12 -6.46 -19.77 -12.77
CA PRO A 12 -7.24 -19.89 -13.99
C PRO A 12 -6.79 -18.84 -15.02
N ALA A 13 -6.62 -19.25 -16.27
CA ALA A 13 -6.07 -18.39 -17.33
C ALA A 13 -6.98 -17.19 -17.72
N ASN A 14 -8.24 -17.21 -17.26
CA ASN A 14 -9.23 -16.15 -17.44
C ASN A 14 -9.54 -15.39 -16.13
N SER A 15 -8.83 -15.68 -15.04
CA SER A 15 -9.05 -14.95 -13.79
C SER A 15 -8.30 -13.63 -13.82
N SER A 16 -9.01 -12.54 -13.53
CA SER A 16 -8.42 -11.23 -13.29
C SER A 16 -7.82 -11.10 -11.90
N ILE A 17 -7.90 -12.14 -11.04
CA ILE A 17 -7.40 -12.15 -9.67
C ILE A 17 -6.68 -13.48 -9.37
N CYS A 18 -5.58 -13.46 -8.64
CA CYS A 18 -4.94 -14.66 -8.11
C CYS A 18 -5.64 -15.12 -6.83
N HIS A 19 -6.22 -16.30 -6.83
CA HIS A 19 -6.92 -16.84 -5.65
C HIS A 19 -5.98 -17.36 -4.55
N SER A 20 -4.66 -17.34 -4.76
CA SER A 20 -3.67 -17.80 -3.77
C SER A 20 -2.95 -16.66 -3.06
N CYS A 21 -2.69 -15.54 -3.74
CA CYS A 21 -2.08 -14.35 -3.12
C CYS A 21 -2.96 -13.11 -3.21
N GLY A 22 -4.19 -13.29 -3.68
CA GLY A 22 -5.17 -12.24 -3.76
C GLY A 22 -5.03 -11.24 -4.91
N ARG A 23 -3.88 -11.06 -5.55
CA ARG A 23 -3.66 -9.89 -6.44
C ARG A 23 -4.48 -9.86 -7.73
N VAL A 24 -4.90 -8.67 -8.15
CA VAL A 24 -5.43 -8.40 -9.49
C VAL A 24 -4.32 -8.62 -10.51
N ILE A 25 -4.63 -9.33 -11.61
CA ILE A 25 -3.67 -9.71 -12.67
C ILE A 25 -3.99 -9.02 -14.00
N LEU A 26 -5.04 -8.19 -14.02
CA LEU A 26 -5.53 -7.46 -15.17
C LEU A 26 -6.10 -6.09 -14.75
N GLY A 27 -5.43 -5.01 -15.16
CA GLY A 27 -5.98 -3.64 -15.20
C GLY A 27 -5.43 -2.68 -14.15
N ALA A 28 -4.74 -1.64 -14.62
CA ALA A 28 -4.19 -0.52 -13.85
C ALA A 28 -5.14 0.69 -13.92
N GLY A 29 -6.27 0.64 -13.20
CA GLY A 29 -7.18 1.77 -13.12
C GLY A 29 -6.95 2.56 -11.84
N GLY A 30 -6.74 3.88 -11.92
CA GLY A 30 -6.46 4.76 -10.78
C GLY A 30 -7.50 4.82 -9.65
N MET A 31 -7.18 5.52 -8.55
CA MET A 31 -7.95 5.53 -7.28
C MET A 31 -9.41 5.97 -7.41
N THR A 32 -9.69 6.92 -8.29
CA THR A 32 -11.03 7.48 -8.53
C THR A 32 -11.98 6.54 -9.26
N MET A 33 -11.44 5.60 -10.04
CA MET A 33 -12.24 4.53 -10.65
C MET A 33 -12.86 3.59 -9.60
N ARG A 34 -12.51 3.75 -8.31
CA ARG A 34 -13.11 3.08 -7.15
C ARG A 34 -14.29 3.84 -6.53
N LEU A 35 -14.55 5.08 -6.96
CA LEU A 35 -15.71 5.87 -6.53
C LEU A 35 -16.87 5.85 -7.54
N GLU A 36 -16.62 5.40 -8.77
CA GLU A 36 -17.66 5.28 -9.78
C GLU A 36 -18.28 3.86 -9.81
N PRO A 37 -19.62 3.76 -9.95
CA PRO A 37 -20.30 2.47 -9.95
C PRO A 37 -19.78 1.57 -11.07
N SER A 38 -19.32 0.37 -10.71
CA SER A 38 -18.88 -0.63 -11.69
C SER A 38 -20.05 -1.04 -12.58
N ILE A 39 -20.04 -0.63 -13.85
CA ILE A 39 -21.00 -1.12 -14.83
C ILE A 39 -20.65 -2.58 -15.17
N PRO A 40 -21.61 -3.53 -15.17
CA PRO A 40 -21.34 -4.90 -15.60
C PRO A 40 -21.06 -4.92 -17.11
N GLY A 41 -19.76 -4.97 -17.45
CA GLY A 41 -19.28 -5.01 -18.83
C GLY A 41 -17.97 -4.23 -18.95
N GLY A 42 -16.85 -4.90 -18.71
CA GLY A 42 -15.53 -4.26 -18.63
C GLY A 42 -15.17 -3.37 -19.83
N TYR A 43 -14.42 -2.31 -19.52
CA TYR A 43 -13.74 -1.44 -20.47
C TYR A 43 -12.90 -2.28 -21.46
N ARG A 44 -13.25 -2.21 -22.75
CA ARG A 44 -12.45 -2.82 -23.83
C ARG A 44 -11.34 -1.86 -24.25
N ALA A 45 -10.27 -1.78 -23.48
CA ALA A 45 -9.01 -1.21 -23.94
C ALA A 45 -8.23 -2.23 -24.80
N HIS A 46 -8.75 -2.54 -25.99
CA HIS A 46 -7.97 -3.25 -27.00
C HIS A 46 -8.09 -2.53 -28.34
N GLY A 47 -7.02 -1.85 -28.74
CA GLY A 47 -6.80 -1.45 -30.12
C GLY A 47 -7.03 -2.65 -31.04
N ALA A 48 -7.90 -2.46 -32.02
CA ALA A 48 -8.36 -3.51 -32.92
C ALA A 48 -7.19 -4.13 -33.71
N ARG A 49 -6.77 -5.35 -33.35
CA ARG A 49 -6.03 -6.21 -34.27
C ARG A 49 -7.00 -6.73 -35.33
N ARG A 50 -6.83 -6.29 -36.59
CA ARG A 50 -7.58 -6.81 -37.75
C ARG A 50 -7.31 -8.31 -37.90
N GLY A 51 -8.27 -9.14 -37.48
CA GLY A 51 -8.38 -10.54 -37.88
C GLY A 51 -9.07 -10.65 -39.24
N PRO A 52 -8.81 -11.73 -40.01
CA PRO A 52 -9.42 -11.91 -41.32
C PRO A 52 -10.94 -12.16 -41.18
N PRO A 53 -11.75 -11.74 -42.16
CA PRO A 53 -13.21 -11.74 -42.07
C PRO A 53 -13.81 -13.16 -42.02
N PRO A 54 -15.01 -13.33 -41.41
CA PRO A 54 -15.61 -14.63 -41.19
C PRO A 54 -16.19 -15.18 -42.51
N GLY A 55 -15.76 -16.38 -42.93
CA GLY A 55 -16.34 -17.05 -44.09
C GLY A 55 -15.49 -18.05 -44.87
N LEU A 56 -14.27 -18.40 -44.43
CA LEU A 56 -13.44 -19.40 -45.12
C LEU A 56 -13.06 -20.54 -44.18
N GLY A 57 -13.79 -21.65 -44.32
CA GLY A 57 -13.39 -22.92 -43.72
C GLY A 57 -12.15 -23.48 -44.42
N SER A 58 -11.12 -23.81 -43.65
CA SER A 58 -10.16 -24.83 -44.06
C SER A 58 -9.88 -25.78 -42.90
N ARG A 59 -10.40 -27.00 -43.06
CA ARG A 59 -9.93 -28.19 -42.34
C ARG A 59 -8.59 -28.61 -42.95
N ARG A 60 -7.60 -28.92 -42.10
CA ARG A 60 -6.85 -30.20 -42.02
C ARG A 60 -5.44 -30.00 -41.46
N GLY A 61 -5.03 -30.93 -40.60
CA GLY A 61 -3.60 -31.21 -40.39
C GLY A 61 -3.22 -31.49 -38.95
N GLY A 62 -3.52 -32.70 -38.47
CA GLY A 62 -3.12 -33.13 -37.13
C GLY A 62 -1.61 -33.30 -36.99
N LYS A 63 -1.09 -32.92 -35.81
CA LYS A 63 0.00 -33.63 -35.13
C LYS A 63 -0.38 -33.73 -33.65
N ARG A 64 -0.64 -34.96 -33.19
CA ARG A 64 -0.77 -35.30 -31.76
C ARG A 64 0.51 -34.84 -31.07
N ARG A 65 0.42 -33.79 -30.23
CA ARG A 65 1.50 -33.45 -29.29
C ARG A 65 1.52 -34.51 -28.20
N VAL A 66 2.60 -35.28 -28.14
CA VAL A 66 2.92 -36.19 -27.04
C VAL A 66 2.91 -35.38 -25.74
N ALA A 67 2.22 -35.88 -24.72
CA ALA A 67 2.21 -35.28 -23.40
C ALA A 67 3.63 -35.30 -22.82
N LYS A 68 4.26 -34.12 -22.74
CA LYS A 68 5.52 -33.94 -22.00
C LYS A 68 5.18 -34.12 -20.52
N LYS A 69 5.57 -35.26 -19.94
CA LYS A 69 5.53 -35.50 -18.50
C LYS A 69 6.42 -34.45 -17.83
N LYS A 70 5.82 -33.36 -17.34
CA LYS A 70 6.52 -32.37 -16.52
C LYS A 70 6.67 -32.99 -15.14
N ASN A 71 7.90 -33.30 -14.77
CA ASN A 71 8.21 -33.72 -13.40
C ASN A 71 7.93 -32.54 -12.47
N ASN A 72 6.87 -32.66 -11.66
CA ASN A 72 6.59 -31.79 -10.52
C ASN A 72 7.56 -32.13 -9.38
N LEU A 73 8.86 -31.99 -9.60
CA LEU A 73 9.89 -32.37 -8.63
C LEU A 73 9.71 -31.57 -7.31
N ARG A 74 9.28 -30.30 -7.40
CA ARG A 74 8.99 -29.44 -6.23
C ARG A 74 7.80 -29.93 -5.40
N SER A 75 6.65 -30.21 -6.02
CA SER A 75 5.48 -30.75 -5.31
C SER A 75 5.72 -32.18 -4.81
N MET A 76 6.55 -32.96 -5.51
CA MET A 76 6.91 -34.31 -5.10
C MET A 76 7.87 -34.32 -3.92
N VAL A 77 8.84 -33.39 -3.86
CA VAL A 77 9.76 -33.24 -2.71
C VAL A 77 8.99 -32.82 -1.45
N LEU A 78 8.07 -31.86 -1.55
CA LEU A 78 7.26 -31.42 -0.41
C LEU A 78 6.34 -32.56 0.09
N VAL A 79 5.68 -33.29 -0.82
CA VAL A 79 4.84 -34.45 -0.45
C VAL A 79 5.67 -35.60 0.11
N ILE A 80 6.90 -35.83 -0.39
CA ILE A 80 7.82 -36.84 0.15
C ILE A 80 8.31 -36.44 1.53
N ALA A 81 8.63 -35.16 1.77
CA ALA A 81 9.02 -34.64 3.08
C ALA A 81 7.90 -34.83 4.10
N VAL A 82 6.67 -34.41 3.77
CA VAL A 82 5.47 -34.62 4.61
C VAL A 82 5.19 -36.10 4.84
N ALA A 83 5.34 -36.96 3.84
CA ALA A 83 5.14 -38.41 3.99
C ALA A 83 6.24 -39.08 4.84
N PHE A 84 7.50 -38.63 4.75
CA PHE A 84 8.58 -39.09 5.62
C PHE A 84 8.31 -38.71 7.08
N LEU A 85 7.75 -37.52 7.34
CA LEU A 85 7.39 -37.05 8.68
C LEU A 85 6.32 -37.92 9.36
N PHE A 86 5.31 -38.40 8.63
CA PHE A 86 4.27 -39.28 9.19
C PHE A 86 4.74 -40.72 9.44
N LEU A 87 5.85 -41.15 8.82
CA LEU A 87 6.33 -42.54 8.91
C LEU A 87 7.36 -42.78 10.04
N PHE A 88 7.87 -41.72 10.68
CA PHE A 88 8.83 -41.82 11.79
C PHE A 88 8.26 -41.27 13.10
N THR A 89 7.49 -42.09 13.82
CA THR A 89 7.18 -41.87 15.25
C THR A 89 7.62 -43.10 16.03
N PRO A 90 8.63 -43.00 16.93
CA PRO A 90 8.35 -42.61 18.30
C PRO A 90 9.54 -41.93 19.04
N ALA A 91 9.52 -40.61 19.25
CA ALA A 91 10.27 -39.90 20.31
C ALA A 91 9.85 -38.42 20.32
N GLN A 92 8.66 -38.13 20.86
CA GLN A 92 7.91 -36.92 20.50
C GLN A 92 8.29 -35.60 21.19
N ASP A 93 9.11 -35.56 22.24
CA ASP A 93 9.31 -34.28 22.97
C ASP A 93 10.62 -33.54 22.65
N ARG A 94 11.68 -34.26 22.25
CA ARG A 94 12.95 -33.64 21.80
C ARG A 94 13.05 -33.53 20.28
N ILE A 95 12.31 -34.38 19.56
CA ILE A 95 12.24 -34.31 18.11
C ILE A 95 11.24 -33.24 17.69
N SER A 96 10.13 -33.01 18.41
CA SER A 96 9.14 -31.98 18.03
C SER A 96 9.75 -30.60 17.85
N THR A 97 10.62 -30.14 18.76
CA THR A 97 11.26 -28.82 18.65
C THR A 97 12.28 -28.75 17.52
N GLN A 98 13.02 -29.83 17.25
CA GLN A 98 13.93 -29.90 16.09
C GLN A 98 13.17 -30.06 14.77
N LEU A 99 12.01 -30.73 14.80
CA LEU A 99 11.13 -30.98 13.67
C LEU A 99 10.39 -29.71 13.27
N GLN A 100 9.92 -28.95 14.26
CA GLN A 100 9.27 -27.66 14.07
C GLN A 100 10.27 -26.68 13.47
N LYS A 101 11.46 -26.53 14.07
CA LYS A 101 12.55 -25.74 13.45
C LYS A 101 12.87 -26.17 12.02
N TRP A 102 12.96 -27.47 11.75
CA TRP A 102 13.21 -27.97 10.39
C TRP A 102 12.04 -27.71 9.43
N MET A 103 10.80 -27.81 9.91
CA MET A 103 9.61 -27.46 9.13
C MET A 103 9.53 -25.97 8.86
N ASP A 104 9.87 -25.14 9.84
CA ASP A 104 9.92 -23.68 9.75
C ASP A 104 11.00 -23.26 8.73
N GLU A 105 12.22 -23.81 8.84
CA GLU A 105 13.29 -23.63 7.85
C GLU A 105 12.87 -24.07 6.43
N LEU A 106 12.11 -25.17 6.31
CA LEU A 106 11.63 -25.66 5.01
C LEU A 106 10.49 -24.79 4.45
N MET A 107 9.59 -24.31 5.29
CA MET A 107 8.50 -23.41 4.91
C MET A 107 9.02 -22.03 4.55
N ASP A 108 10.01 -21.53 5.28
CA ASP A 108 10.71 -20.30 4.94
C ASP A 108 11.39 -20.42 3.56
N GLN A 109 12.09 -21.53 3.32
CA GLN A 109 12.78 -21.76 2.04
C GLN A 109 11.85 -22.12 0.85
N PHE A 110 10.70 -22.76 1.06
CA PHE A 110 9.88 -23.31 -0.03
C PHE A 110 8.39 -22.93 -0.01
N GLY A 111 7.93 -22.24 1.03
CA GLY A 111 6.57 -21.75 1.19
C GLY A 111 6.21 -20.60 0.25
N PRO A 112 4.92 -20.24 0.15
CA PRO A 112 4.52 -19.02 -0.55
C PRO A 112 5.18 -17.82 0.12
N ALA A 113 5.88 -17.01 -0.66
CA ALA A 113 6.52 -15.79 -0.19
C ALA A 113 6.38 -14.70 -1.24
N ARG A 114 6.47 -13.45 -0.79
CA ARG A 114 6.62 -12.30 -1.67
C ARG A 114 8.08 -11.95 -1.77
N GLU A 115 8.49 -11.48 -2.93
CA GLU A 115 9.88 -11.10 -3.18
C GLU A 115 9.93 -9.61 -3.44
N TYR A 116 10.82 -8.93 -2.72
CA TYR A 116 11.02 -7.49 -2.80
C TYR A 116 12.49 -7.18 -3.07
N PRO A 117 12.80 -6.13 -3.85
CA PRO A 117 14.15 -5.63 -4.00
C PRO A 117 14.62 -4.94 -2.72
N VAL A 118 15.91 -5.05 -2.38
CA VAL A 118 16.50 -4.27 -1.27
C VAL A 118 16.61 -2.79 -1.65
N TYR A 119 16.93 -2.50 -2.90
CA TYR A 119 17.04 -1.16 -3.45
C TYR A 119 16.53 -1.12 -4.88
N ALA A 120 15.83 -0.05 -5.25
CA ALA A 120 15.51 0.22 -6.64
C ALA A 120 15.60 1.71 -6.98
N ALA A 121 16.15 2.02 -8.15
CA ALA A 121 16.00 3.31 -8.80
C ALA A 121 15.28 3.12 -10.15
N TYR A 122 14.22 3.89 -10.40
CA TYR A 122 13.37 3.69 -11.57
C TYR A 122 12.66 4.97 -12.00
N THR A 123 12.31 5.03 -13.28
CA THR A 123 11.40 6.05 -13.81
C THR A 123 10.00 5.44 -13.95
N VAL A 124 8.98 6.10 -13.39
CA VAL A 124 7.58 5.72 -13.56
C VAL A 124 6.80 6.83 -14.24
N GLU A 125 5.93 6.46 -15.16
CA GLU A 125 5.07 7.35 -15.92
C GLU A 125 3.61 7.18 -15.47
N ARG A 126 2.99 8.29 -15.06
CA ARG A 126 1.54 8.43 -14.89
C ARG A 126 0.95 9.06 -16.15
N ASN A 127 -0.14 8.48 -16.64
CA ASN A 127 -0.94 9.07 -17.69
C ASN A 127 -2.36 9.33 -17.17
N VAL A 128 -2.83 10.58 -17.26
CA VAL A 128 -4.19 10.98 -16.93
C VAL A 128 -4.92 11.30 -18.24
N PHE A 129 -5.90 10.48 -18.58
CA PHE A 129 -6.66 10.57 -19.82
C PHE A 129 -7.98 11.26 -19.54
N ILE A 130 -8.33 12.27 -20.34
CA ILE A 130 -9.65 12.89 -20.34
C ILE A 130 -10.21 12.81 -21.76
N GLU A 131 -11.37 12.18 -21.91
CA GLU A 131 -12.07 12.02 -23.19
C GLU A 131 -13.43 12.74 -23.14
N ASN A 132 -13.60 13.74 -24.00
CA ASN A 132 -14.87 14.43 -24.16
C ASN A 132 -15.71 13.78 -25.27
N SER A 133 -16.59 12.86 -24.90
CA SER A 133 -17.58 12.26 -25.82
C SER A 133 -18.86 13.09 -26.01
N TYR A 134 -18.96 14.26 -25.37
CA TYR A 134 -20.16 15.10 -25.37
C TYR A 134 -20.12 16.17 -26.47
N SER A 135 -21.26 16.80 -26.72
CA SER A 135 -21.40 17.87 -27.73
C SER A 135 -20.97 19.25 -27.24
N GLN A 136 -20.62 19.40 -25.96
CA GLN A 136 -20.20 20.65 -25.32
C GLN A 136 -18.77 20.50 -24.81
N SER A 137 -18.04 21.60 -24.66
CA SER A 137 -16.73 21.59 -24.01
C SER A 137 -16.85 21.14 -22.56
N LEU A 138 -15.83 20.46 -22.06
CA LEU A 138 -15.70 20.04 -20.68
C LEU A 138 -14.58 20.83 -20.01
N SER A 139 -14.90 21.57 -18.97
CA SER A 139 -13.89 22.15 -18.07
C SER A 139 -13.52 21.11 -17.01
N PHE A 140 -12.24 21.06 -16.66
CA PHE A 140 -11.73 20.18 -15.62
C PHE A 140 -10.67 20.88 -14.77
N SER A 141 -10.51 20.39 -13.54
CA SER A 141 -9.38 20.68 -12.67
C SER A 141 -8.93 19.37 -12.03
N TYR A 142 -7.62 19.12 -12.06
CA TYR A 142 -7.01 17.90 -11.56
C TYR A 142 -5.88 18.23 -10.59
N GLU A 143 -6.00 17.75 -9.35
CA GLU A 143 -4.98 17.83 -8.32
C GLU A 143 -4.02 16.64 -8.46
N LEU A 144 -2.80 16.95 -8.88
CA LEU A 144 -1.69 16.03 -9.04
C LEU A 144 -0.79 16.11 -7.79
N PRO A 145 -0.75 15.09 -6.92
CA PRO A 145 0.11 15.10 -5.73
C PRO A 145 1.59 15.30 -6.09
N ILE A 146 2.29 16.11 -5.30
CA ILE A 146 3.75 16.26 -5.36
C ILE A 146 4.32 15.53 -4.13
N PRO A 147 4.88 14.32 -4.30
CA PRO A 147 5.38 13.51 -3.20
C PRO A 147 6.38 14.24 -2.29
N SER A 148 6.35 13.89 -1.00
CA SER A 148 7.35 14.29 -0.02
C SER A 148 8.40 13.19 0.15
N VAL A 149 9.56 13.54 0.70
CA VAL A 149 10.58 12.54 1.07
C VAL A 149 10.01 11.64 2.17
N ARG A 150 10.15 10.32 2.01
CA ARG A 150 9.82 9.33 3.03
C ARG A 150 11.09 8.95 3.79
N THR A 151 11.03 8.97 5.10
CA THR A 151 12.11 8.52 5.98
C THR A 151 11.62 7.39 6.89
N ASP A 152 12.55 6.78 7.64
CA ASP A 152 12.24 5.86 8.73
C ASP A 152 11.58 6.54 9.94
N PHE A 153 11.36 7.85 9.86
CA PHE A 153 10.65 8.65 10.85
C PHE A 153 9.55 9.47 10.17
N ALA A 154 8.64 8.77 9.48
CA ALA A 154 7.56 9.37 8.69
C ALA A 154 8.08 10.15 7.46
N ASN A 155 7.91 11.47 7.51
CA ASN A 155 8.43 12.46 6.57
C ASN A 155 9.38 13.46 7.27
N SER A 156 9.88 13.10 8.46
CA SER A 156 10.76 13.95 9.27
C SER A 156 12.21 13.87 8.79
N GLU A 157 12.89 15.02 8.83
CA GLU A 157 14.35 15.11 8.68
C GLU A 157 15.10 14.81 10.00
N PHE A 158 14.36 14.70 11.11
CA PHE A 158 14.88 14.45 12.46
C PHE A 158 14.35 13.12 13.00
N GLY A 159 15.26 12.30 13.55
CA GLY A 159 14.95 11.01 14.17
C GLY A 159 14.94 11.09 15.69
N PHE A 160 15.38 10.02 16.35
CA PHE A 160 15.55 9.98 17.80
C PHE A 160 16.49 11.10 18.29
N GLU A 161 16.06 11.87 19.27
CA GLU A 161 16.90 12.84 19.97
C GLU A 161 17.61 12.16 21.15
N THR A 162 18.89 12.46 21.34
CA THR A 162 19.64 12.01 22.52
C THR A 162 19.64 13.07 23.60
N GLN A 163 19.78 12.66 24.87
CA GLN A 163 19.90 13.59 26.00
C GLN A 163 21.12 14.52 25.91
N ASP A 164 22.14 14.13 25.13
CA ASP A 164 23.32 14.95 24.85
C ASP A 164 23.09 15.98 23.71
N GLY A 165 21.93 15.94 23.05
CA GLY A 165 21.47 16.91 22.05
C GLY A 165 21.83 16.58 20.60
N ASP A 166 22.54 15.49 20.33
CA ASP A 166 22.84 15.03 18.97
C ASP A 166 21.77 14.03 18.51
N PRO A 167 20.96 14.33 17.48
CA PRO A 167 19.94 13.40 16.99
C PRO A 167 20.57 12.24 16.20
N TYR A 168 19.95 11.07 16.25
CA TYR A 168 20.25 9.98 15.33
C TYR A 168 19.83 10.39 13.92
N PRO A 169 20.68 10.15 12.90
CA PRO A 169 20.34 10.49 11.53
C PRO A 169 19.18 9.61 11.05
N VAL A 170 18.21 10.25 10.40
CA VAL A 170 17.13 9.53 9.69
C VAL A 170 17.67 8.85 8.44
N VAL A 171 17.03 7.74 8.07
CA VAL A 171 17.28 7.02 6.83
C VAL A 171 16.21 7.43 5.81
N THR A 172 16.65 7.98 4.67
CA THR A 172 15.74 8.22 3.54
C THR A 172 15.36 6.89 2.91
N LEU A 173 14.05 6.59 2.92
CA LEU A 173 13.49 5.35 2.38
C LEU A 173 13.02 5.52 0.94
N GLN A 174 12.51 6.71 0.61
CA GLN A 174 12.05 7.05 -0.72
C GLN A 174 12.20 8.53 -1.01
N GLU A 175 12.68 8.84 -2.21
CA GLU A 175 12.77 10.19 -2.74
C GLU A 175 12.37 10.20 -4.22
N VAL A 176 11.52 11.17 -4.58
CA VAL A 176 11.29 11.54 -5.98
C VAL A 176 12.29 12.63 -6.35
N VAL A 177 13.30 12.26 -7.14
CA VAL A 177 14.42 13.14 -7.52
C VAL A 177 14.02 14.12 -8.63
N SER A 178 13.08 13.72 -9.49
CA SER A 178 12.54 14.56 -10.54
C SER A 178 11.07 14.24 -10.80
N MET A 179 10.28 15.28 -11.04
CA MET A 179 8.89 15.18 -11.45
C MET A 179 8.65 16.13 -12.61
N VAL A 180 8.26 15.60 -13.77
CA VAL A 180 8.07 16.38 -15.00
C VAL A 180 6.70 16.14 -15.57
N ALA A 181 5.95 17.21 -15.82
CA ALA A 181 4.62 17.19 -16.41
C ALA A 181 4.66 17.69 -17.86
N SER A 182 3.99 16.98 -18.76
CA SER A 182 3.86 17.35 -20.17
C SER A 182 2.55 16.80 -20.76
N LEU A 183 2.16 17.26 -21.95
CA LEU A 183 1.12 16.57 -22.73
C LEU A 183 1.78 15.51 -23.62
N LYS A 184 1.17 14.33 -23.77
CA LYS A 184 1.75 13.19 -24.54
C LYS A 184 2.11 13.52 -26.01
N HIS A 185 1.55 14.61 -26.56
CA HIS A 185 1.86 15.13 -27.90
C HIS A 185 2.22 16.63 -27.89
N GLY A 186 2.48 17.21 -26.72
CA GLY A 186 2.89 18.60 -26.56
C GLY A 186 4.40 18.78 -26.68
N SER A 187 4.83 19.98 -27.02
CA SER A 187 6.24 20.39 -26.95
C SER A 187 6.62 20.99 -25.61
N ASN A 188 5.62 21.44 -24.84
CA ASN A 188 5.83 22.09 -23.55
C ASN A 188 5.91 21.02 -22.46
N HIS A 189 6.86 21.22 -21.56
CA HIS A 189 7.00 20.45 -20.34
C HIS A 189 7.34 21.41 -19.20
N VAL A 190 7.00 21.01 -17.98
CA VAL A 190 7.29 21.75 -16.76
C VAL A 190 7.92 20.79 -15.77
N ILE A 191 9.00 21.22 -15.13
CA ILE A 191 9.60 20.52 -14.00
C ILE A 191 8.90 21.04 -12.75
N LEU A 192 8.28 20.14 -11.98
CA LEU A 192 7.60 20.49 -10.75
C LEU A 192 8.63 20.55 -9.60
N PRO A 193 8.50 21.51 -8.67
CA PRO A 193 9.47 21.65 -7.58
C PRO A 193 9.29 20.54 -6.55
N MET A 194 10.39 19.86 -6.22
CA MET A 194 10.41 18.85 -5.14
C MET A 194 10.55 19.47 -3.75
N MET A 195 10.99 20.73 -3.68
CA MET A 195 11.04 21.54 -2.46
C MET A 195 9.84 22.49 -2.40
N GLU A 196 9.64 23.14 -1.26
CA GLU A 196 8.55 24.09 -1.09
C GLU A 196 8.78 25.36 -1.95
N GLU A 197 8.08 25.43 -3.06
CA GLU A 197 8.00 26.58 -3.97
C GLU A 197 6.54 26.68 -4.45
N TYR A 198 6.07 27.89 -4.75
CA TYR A 198 4.67 28.13 -5.13
C TYR A 198 4.55 28.86 -6.45
N LEU A 199 3.62 28.40 -7.29
CA LEU A 199 3.15 29.09 -8.49
C LEU A 199 1.62 29.22 -8.41
N LEU A 200 1.13 30.45 -8.40
CA LEU A 200 -0.30 30.75 -8.32
C LEU A 200 -0.97 30.68 -9.71
N ALA A 201 -2.29 30.49 -9.74
CA ALA A 201 -3.09 30.34 -10.96
C ALA A 201 -2.89 31.48 -11.97
N GLU A 202 -2.74 32.73 -11.51
CA GLU A 202 -2.46 33.90 -12.36
C GLU A 202 -1.15 33.83 -13.16
N ASN A 203 -0.21 32.99 -12.71
CA ASN A 203 1.11 32.78 -13.31
C ASN A 203 1.26 31.37 -13.89
N ALA A 204 0.14 30.64 -14.09
CA ALA A 204 0.15 29.26 -14.55
C ALA A 204 0.93 29.07 -15.86
N HIS A 205 1.60 27.93 -15.97
CA HIS A 205 2.34 27.58 -17.17
C HIS A 205 1.42 26.90 -18.20
N PRO A 206 1.39 27.37 -19.46
CA PRO A 206 0.63 26.70 -20.50
C PRO A 206 1.28 25.37 -20.90
N LEU A 207 0.59 24.25 -20.63
CA LEU A 207 1.01 22.91 -21.09
C LEU A 207 0.51 22.60 -22.51
N GLY A 208 -0.56 23.27 -22.95
CA GLY A 208 -1.14 23.14 -24.28
C GLY A 208 -1.90 24.40 -24.69
N SER A 209 -2.70 24.31 -25.76
CA SER A 209 -3.51 25.44 -26.23
C SER A 209 -4.71 25.76 -25.36
N SER A 210 -5.15 24.82 -24.52
CA SER A 210 -6.37 24.94 -23.70
C SER A 210 -6.19 24.42 -22.27
N THR A 211 -4.94 24.16 -21.86
CA THR A 211 -4.64 23.61 -20.53
C THR A 211 -3.39 24.27 -19.95
N GLU A 212 -3.39 24.42 -18.64
CA GLU A 212 -2.31 25.04 -17.87
C GLU A 212 -2.04 24.27 -16.57
N ILE A 213 -0.89 24.52 -15.97
CA ILE A 213 -0.48 23.91 -14.71
C ILE A 213 0.15 24.94 -13.77
N TYR A 214 -0.15 24.83 -12.50
CA TYR A 214 0.43 25.63 -11.42
C TYR A 214 0.47 24.79 -10.12
N TRP A 215 1.12 25.26 -9.06
CA TRP A 215 1.29 24.51 -7.81
C TRP A 215 1.14 25.47 -6.62
N PRO A 216 -0.10 25.69 -6.15
CA PRO A 216 -0.39 26.62 -5.07
C PRO A 216 -0.09 26.00 -3.70
N PRO A 217 -0.06 26.81 -2.62
CA PRO A 217 -0.10 26.28 -1.26
C PRO A 217 -1.40 25.51 -0.97
N VAL A 218 -1.34 24.68 0.07
CA VAL A 218 -2.52 23.98 0.61
C VAL A 218 -3.50 25.00 1.20
N GLY A 219 -4.80 24.79 0.98
CA GLY A 219 -5.83 25.63 1.58
C GLY A 219 -7.22 25.46 0.99
N GLU A 220 -8.15 26.29 1.45
CA GLU A 220 -9.55 26.21 1.07
C GLU A 220 -9.84 27.06 -0.18
N ASN A 221 -10.03 26.42 -1.34
CA ASN A 221 -10.75 26.86 -2.56
C ASN A 221 -10.22 26.07 -3.80
N SER A 222 -10.83 26.28 -4.97
CA SER A 222 -10.47 25.57 -6.20
C SER A 222 -9.12 25.93 -6.82
N GLU A 223 -8.45 26.98 -6.33
CA GLU A 223 -7.11 27.42 -6.76
C GLU A 223 -6.03 27.08 -5.72
N ARG A 224 -6.35 26.22 -4.75
CA ARG A 224 -5.46 25.71 -3.71
C ARG A 224 -5.47 24.19 -3.74
N CYS A 225 -4.39 23.57 -3.27
CA CYS A 225 -4.39 22.13 -3.06
C CYS A 225 -5.22 21.80 -1.83
N THR A 226 -6.10 20.81 -1.95
CA THR A 226 -7.06 20.47 -0.88
C THR A 226 -6.42 19.62 0.21
N VAL A 227 -5.60 18.65 -0.19
CA VAL A 227 -5.07 17.61 0.72
C VAL A 227 -3.65 17.88 1.18
N SER A 228 -2.73 18.01 0.22
CA SER A 228 -1.29 18.16 0.48
C SER A 228 -0.65 18.91 -0.69
N ARG A 229 0.66 19.07 -0.69
CA ARG A 229 1.36 19.75 -1.79
C ARG A 229 1.02 19.07 -3.12
N CYS A 230 0.55 19.85 -4.07
CA CYS A 230 0.07 19.36 -5.36
C CYS A 230 0.40 20.36 -6.48
N ALA A 231 0.32 19.88 -7.72
CA ALA A 231 0.15 20.72 -8.89
C ALA A 231 -1.32 20.61 -9.37
N ILE A 232 -1.92 21.74 -9.73
CA ILE A 232 -3.25 21.79 -10.32
C ILE A 232 -3.08 21.87 -11.84
N TRP A 233 -3.53 20.83 -12.54
CA TRP A 233 -3.66 20.82 -13.99
C TRP A 233 -5.12 21.07 -14.36
N GLN A 234 -5.38 22.17 -15.05
CA GLN A 234 -6.75 22.59 -15.39
C GLN A 234 -6.87 23.00 -16.85
N GLY A 235 -8.11 23.03 -17.36
CA GLY A 235 -8.39 23.54 -18.70
C GLY A 235 -9.72 23.10 -19.26
N GLU A 236 -9.82 23.21 -20.58
CA GLU A 236 -10.99 22.79 -21.35
C GLU A 236 -10.64 21.75 -22.42
N VAL A 237 -11.52 20.75 -22.55
CA VAL A 237 -11.49 19.73 -23.60
C VAL A 237 -12.70 19.93 -24.51
N GLY A 238 -12.46 20.24 -25.79
CA GLY A 238 -13.54 20.47 -26.76
C GLY A 238 -14.32 19.18 -27.12
N PRO A 239 -15.50 19.31 -27.76
CA PRO A 239 -16.31 18.17 -28.18
C PRO A 239 -15.55 17.16 -29.04
N GLY A 240 -15.60 15.88 -28.69
CA GLY A 240 -14.93 14.80 -29.43
C GLY A 240 -13.40 14.79 -29.30
N GLN A 241 -12.83 15.59 -28.40
CA GLN A 241 -11.39 15.66 -28.17
C GLN A 241 -10.96 14.80 -26.98
N MET A 242 -9.67 14.47 -26.96
CA MET A 242 -9.00 13.80 -25.86
C MET A 242 -7.72 14.57 -25.53
N VAL A 243 -7.43 14.70 -24.24
CA VAL A 243 -6.16 15.21 -23.73
C VAL A 243 -5.56 14.18 -22.77
N ILE A 244 -4.23 14.06 -22.81
CA ILE A 244 -3.48 13.14 -21.97
C ILE A 244 -2.36 13.92 -21.29
N LEU A 245 -2.49 14.13 -19.98
CA LEU A 245 -1.38 14.57 -19.15
C LEU A 245 -0.46 13.37 -18.92
N ASN A 246 0.83 13.60 -19.13
CA ASN A 246 1.90 12.66 -18.94
C ASN A 246 2.82 13.21 -17.85
N VAL A 247 3.01 12.45 -16.77
CA VAL A 247 3.87 12.84 -15.65
C VAL A 247 4.90 11.75 -15.44
N THR A 248 6.18 12.11 -15.49
CA THR A 248 7.29 11.18 -15.23
C THR A 248 7.93 11.50 -13.89
N TYR A 249 8.16 10.45 -13.10
CA TYR A 249 8.81 10.51 -11.79
C TYR A 249 10.08 9.68 -11.84
N ASP A 250 11.21 10.28 -11.47
CA ASP A 250 12.44 9.54 -11.18
C ASP A 250 12.51 9.26 -9.69
N VAL A 251 12.46 7.99 -9.31
CA VAL A 251 12.30 7.53 -7.93
C VAL A 251 13.52 6.73 -7.50
N ILE A 252 13.99 7.01 -6.29
CA ILE A 252 14.96 6.18 -5.57
C ILE A 252 14.28 5.67 -4.31
N SER A 253 14.34 4.36 -4.06
CA SER A 253 13.78 3.77 -2.85
C SER A 253 14.56 2.56 -2.36
N SER A 254 14.60 2.38 -1.04
CA SER A 254 15.30 1.29 -0.34
C SER A 254 14.37 0.62 0.66
N SER A 255 14.43 -0.71 0.78
CA SER A 255 13.71 -1.41 1.84
C SER A 255 14.22 -1.04 3.23
N PHE A 256 13.32 -1.08 4.20
CA PHE A 256 13.65 -0.84 5.60
C PHE A 256 12.66 -1.55 6.53
N SER A 257 13.17 -2.17 7.58
CA SER A 257 12.35 -2.82 8.61
C SER A 257 12.42 -2.02 9.91
N TRP A 258 11.26 -1.61 10.41
CA TRP A 258 11.17 -1.05 11.77
C TRP A 258 11.09 -2.14 12.84
N TRP A 259 10.82 -3.38 12.45
CA TRP A 259 10.76 -4.51 13.38
C TRP A 259 12.11 -5.24 13.47
N GLY A 260 12.50 -5.65 14.68
CA GLY A 260 13.86 -6.04 15.03
C GLY A 260 14.11 -7.52 15.34
N ASP A 261 13.07 -8.35 15.39
CA ASP A 261 13.21 -9.77 15.74
C ASP A 261 13.82 -10.63 14.60
N SER A 262 13.91 -11.94 14.86
CA SER A 262 14.42 -12.93 13.89
C SER A 262 13.47 -13.19 12.72
N ALA A 263 12.23 -12.72 12.77
CA ALA A 263 11.29 -12.83 11.65
C ALA A 263 11.51 -11.73 10.60
N ALA A 264 12.22 -10.65 10.93
CA ALA A 264 12.58 -9.64 9.94
C ALA A 264 13.58 -10.22 8.93
N PRO A 265 13.40 -9.94 7.62
CA PRO A 265 14.37 -10.34 6.62
C PRO A 265 15.77 -9.83 6.97
N GLU A 266 16.78 -10.71 6.96
CA GLU A 266 18.15 -10.36 7.34
C GLU A 266 18.79 -9.40 6.32
N GLU A 267 18.38 -9.45 5.06
CA GLU A 267 18.92 -8.62 3.98
C GLU A 267 18.40 -7.18 4.02
N VAL A 268 17.36 -6.90 4.81
CA VAL A 268 16.72 -5.58 4.87
C VAL A 268 17.43 -4.70 5.90
N PRO A 269 17.86 -3.48 5.51
CA PRO A 269 18.35 -2.49 6.45
C PRO A 269 17.36 -2.23 7.59
N ARG A 270 17.89 -2.04 8.80
CA ARG A 270 17.13 -1.71 10.01
C ARG A 270 17.66 -0.41 10.60
N ALA A 271 16.92 0.14 11.56
CA ALA A 271 17.39 1.27 12.35
C ALA A 271 18.74 0.92 13.00
N ALA A 272 19.67 1.88 13.03
CA ALA A 272 20.96 1.68 13.67
C ALA A 272 20.79 1.39 15.19
N PHE A 273 21.79 0.77 15.83
CA PHE A 273 21.87 0.61 17.31
C PHE A 273 20.77 -0.20 18.00
N ASP A 274 20.15 -1.15 17.30
CA ASP A 274 19.02 -1.96 17.78
C ASP A 274 17.80 -1.10 18.16
N LEU A 275 17.56 -0.01 17.42
CA LEU A 275 16.41 0.89 17.66
C LEU A 275 15.10 0.39 17.03
N SER A 276 15.12 -0.78 16.38
CA SER A 276 13.92 -1.44 15.88
C SER A 276 13.05 -1.95 17.04
N ILE A 277 11.73 -1.90 16.88
CA ILE A 277 10.80 -2.43 17.87
C ILE A 277 10.72 -3.96 17.80
N HIS A 278 10.59 -4.61 18.94
CA HIS A 278 10.37 -6.04 19.09
C HIS A 278 9.77 -6.32 20.47
N SER A 279 9.29 -7.54 20.68
CA SER A 279 8.83 -8.00 21.99
C SER A 279 9.92 -7.78 23.05
N GLY A 280 9.65 -6.97 24.06
CA GLY A 280 10.54 -6.67 25.17
C GLY A 280 11.27 -5.33 25.11
N ASN A 281 11.14 -4.55 24.03
CA ASN A 281 11.49 -3.11 24.04
C ASN A 281 10.30 -2.20 23.66
N ASP A 282 9.16 -2.79 23.39
CA ASP A 282 7.90 -2.11 23.16
C ASP A 282 7.31 -1.57 24.46
N GLY A 283 6.69 -0.40 24.37
CA GLY A 283 5.97 0.23 25.48
C GLY A 283 4.58 -0.36 25.67
N ASN A 284 3.79 0.27 26.53
CA ASN A 284 2.42 -0.11 26.85
C ASN A 284 1.39 0.95 26.42
N TYR A 285 0.10 0.69 26.65
CA TYR A 285 -0.97 1.63 26.28
C TYR A 285 -0.90 2.98 27.00
N ASP A 286 -0.43 3.04 28.25
CA ASP A 286 -0.32 4.29 29.01
C ASP A 286 0.78 5.20 28.45
N ASP A 287 1.77 4.63 27.75
CA ASP A 287 2.86 5.38 27.12
C ASP A 287 2.41 6.31 25.98
N TYR A 288 1.19 6.12 25.45
CA TYR A 288 0.59 7.08 24.52
C TYR A 288 0.31 8.43 25.17
N GLN A 289 0.29 8.53 26.49
CA GLN A 289 0.11 9.80 27.20
C GLN A 289 1.44 10.57 27.38
N ARG A 290 2.57 10.05 26.88
CA ARG A 290 3.85 10.74 26.92
C ARG A 290 3.85 11.93 25.96
N ALA A 291 4.29 13.08 26.46
CA ALA A 291 4.33 14.33 25.71
C ALA A 291 5.18 14.22 24.43
N GLY A 292 4.71 14.80 23.34
CA GLY A 292 5.46 14.90 22.08
C GLY A 292 4.66 14.38 20.89
N ARG A 293 5.22 13.41 20.15
CA ARG A 293 4.52 12.79 19.02
C ARG A 293 3.44 11.80 19.48
N LEU A 294 3.69 11.05 20.56
CA LEU A 294 2.80 9.97 21.01
C LEU A 294 1.43 10.50 21.45
N ASP A 295 1.38 11.46 22.38
CA ASP A 295 0.13 12.07 22.83
C ASP A 295 -0.59 12.83 21.71
N SER A 296 0.15 13.55 20.85
CA SER A 296 -0.42 14.21 19.68
C SER A 296 -1.11 13.22 18.74
N MET A 297 -0.45 12.10 18.40
CA MET A 297 -1.02 11.10 17.50
C MET A 297 -2.14 10.30 18.15
N TYR A 298 -2.07 10.07 19.47
CA TYR A 298 -3.16 9.52 20.25
C TYR A 298 -4.39 10.42 20.18
N ASP A 299 -4.26 11.71 20.48
CA ASP A 299 -5.40 12.64 20.44
C ASP A 299 -5.98 12.78 19.02
N GLN A 300 -5.14 12.77 18.00
CA GLN A 300 -5.55 12.98 16.61
C GLN A 300 -6.16 11.74 15.93
N PHE A 301 -5.63 10.55 16.23
CA PHE A 301 -6.03 9.31 15.56
C PHE A 301 -6.48 8.22 16.54
N GLY A 302 -5.72 7.98 17.61
CA GLY A 302 -5.95 6.88 18.54
C GLY A 302 -7.26 6.99 19.32
N SER A 303 -7.57 8.19 19.84
CA SER A 303 -8.75 8.47 20.67
C SER A 303 -10.06 8.59 19.89
N VAL A 304 -10.01 8.45 18.56
CA VAL A 304 -11.15 8.66 17.66
C VAL A 304 -11.60 7.31 17.11
N SER A 305 -12.77 6.83 17.51
CA SER A 305 -13.26 5.49 17.11
C SER A 305 -13.69 5.39 15.65
N ASN A 306 -14.27 6.45 15.08
CA ASN A 306 -14.81 6.47 13.71
C ASN A 306 -14.00 7.41 12.82
N TRP A 307 -13.63 6.96 11.63
CA TRP A 307 -12.77 7.73 10.73
C TRP A 307 -13.16 7.57 9.27
N TYR A 308 -12.95 8.65 8.52
CA TYR A 308 -13.18 8.76 7.08
C TYR A 308 -14.63 8.40 6.70
N ASP A 309 -15.50 9.41 6.69
CA ASP A 309 -16.85 9.26 6.12
C ASP A 309 -16.76 9.27 4.59
N ARG A 310 -17.10 8.13 3.96
CA ARG A 310 -17.01 7.98 2.50
C ARG A 310 -18.15 8.61 1.74
N ASP A 311 -19.25 8.92 2.44
CA ASP A 311 -20.44 9.54 1.89
C ASP A 311 -20.99 10.57 2.90
N PRO A 312 -20.28 11.70 3.08
CA PRO A 312 -20.66 12.73 4.02
C PRO A 312 -22.00 13.33 3.58
N GLY A 313 -23.06 12.92 4.26
CA GLY A 313 -24.44 13.23 3.90
C GLY A 313 -25.40 13.05 5.08
N LEU A 314 -26.61 12.55 4.81
CA LEU A 314 -27.65 12.40 5.85
C LEU A 314 -27.37 11.25 6.84
N SER A 315 -26.49 10.32 6.49
CA SER A 315 -26.07 9.20 7.34
C SER A 315 -24.60 8.92 7.13
N SER A 316 -23.84 8.78 8.21
CA SER A 316 -22.41 8.51 8.12
C SER A 316 -22.12 7.14 7.54
N ASN A 317 -21.10 7.06 6.68
CA ASN A 317 -20.57 5.86 6.05
C ASN A 317 -19.08 5.70 6.33
N TRP A 318 -18.75 5.60 7.62
CA TRP A 318 -17.38 5.49 8.13
C TRP A 318 -16.64 4.28 7.57
N ALA A 319 -15.44 4.51 7.06
CA ALA A 319 -14.56 3.45 6.59
C ALA A 319 -13.95 2.64 7.74
N ILE A 320 -13.53 3.34 8.79
CA ILE A 320 -12.90 2.76 9.98
C ILE A 320 -13.85 2.95 11.16
N GLN A 321 -14.14 1.89 11.90
CA GLN A 321 -15.12 1.88 13.00
C GLN A 321 -14.65 0.99 14.15
N GLY A 322 -14.03 1.57 15.17
CA GLY A 322 -13.51 0.85 16.35
C GLY A 322 -14.60 0.31 17.28
N GLU A 323 -15.72 1.02 17.41
CA GLU A 323 -16.84 0.66 18.32
C GLU A 323 -17.88 -0.28 17.66
N ASN A 324 -17.58 -0.81 16.47
CA ASN A 324 -18.49 -1.75 15.84
C ASN A 324 -18.42 -3.10 16.56
N ASN A 325 -19.58 -3.68 16.88
CA ASN A 325 -19.65 -4.95 17.62
C ASN A 325 -18.87 -6.12 17.01
N VAL A 326 -18.73 -6.19 15.68
CA VAL A 326 -17.93 -7.23 15.02
C VAL A 326 -16.44 -6.96 15.20
N VAL A 327 -16.03 -5.69 15.15
CA VAL A 327 -14.65 -5.25 15.37
C VAL A 327 -14.26 -5.49 16.84
N GLU A 328 -15.11 -5.09 17.79
CA GLU A 328 -14.90 -5.37 19.22
C GLU A 328 -14.77 -6.86 19.49
N ALA A 329 -15.64 -7.69 18.90
CA ALA A 329 -15.56 -9.14 19.08
C ALA A 329 -14.25 -9.74 18.54
N TRP A 330 -13.74 -9.26 17.40
CA TRP A 330 -12.43 -9.68 16.89
C TRP A 330 -11.28 -9.16 17.76
N ALA A 331 -11.36 -7.92 18.23
CA ALA A 331 -10.36 -7.35 19.12
C ALA A 331 -10.30 -8.11 20.45
N ASP A 332 -11.44 -8.49 21.03
CA ASP A 332 -11.51 -9.31 22.25
C ASP A 332 -10.97 -10.73 22.00
N GLU A 333 -11.25 -11.32 20.84
CA GLU A 333 -10.68 -12.62 20.46
C GLU A 333 -9.14 -12.55 20.39
N ILE A 334 -8.59 -11.53 19.73
CA ILE A 334 -7.15 -11.29 19.61
C ILE A 334 -6.53 -11.13 21.00
N ASP A 335 -7.07 -10.22 21.80
CA ASP A 335 -6.56 -9.90 23.14
C ASP A 335 -6.57 -11.13 24.07
N SER A 336 -7.61 -11.97 23.97
CA SER A 336 -7.69 -13.23 24.72
C SER A 336 -6.65 -14.27 24.31
N GLY A 337 -6.08 -14.15 23.12
CA GLY A 337 -5.02 -15.00 22.59
C GLY A 337 -3.61 -14.59 23.02
N LEU A 338 -3.42 -13.34 23.45
CA LEU A 338 -2.13 -12.79 23.88
C LEU A 338 -1.75 -13.28 25.28
N ASN A 339 -0.46 -13.41 25.55
CA ASN A 339 0.08 -13.73 26.86
C ASN A 339 -0.25 -12.61 27.88
N PRO A 340 -0.99 -12.91 28.96
CA PRO A 340 -1.40 -11.89 29.94
C PRO A 340 -0.25 -11.18 30.66
N GLU A 341 0.90 -11.83 30.81
CA GLU A 341 2.02 -11.27 31.59
C GLU A 341 2.98 -10.41 30.77
N SER A 342 3.00 -10.59 29.44
CA SER A 342 4.01 -9.98 28.57
C SER A 342 3.47 -9.31 27.31
N GLU A 343 2.26 -9.64 26.84
CA GLU A 343 1.76 -9.21 25.54
C GLU A 343 0.43 -8.43 25.63
N GLN A 344 -0.46 -8.75 26.57
CA GLN A 344 -1.80 -8.11 26.64
C GLN A 344 -1.76 -6.59 26.87
N ASN A 345 -0.74 -6.06 27.54
CA ASN A 345 -0.60 -4.62 27.77
C ASN A 345 0.24 -3.92 26.68
N SER A 346 0.61 -4.63 25.61
CA SER A 346 1.41 -4.09 24.52
C SER A 346 0.52 -3.72 23.33
N PRO A 347 0.51 -2.43 22.90
CA PRO A 347 -0.13 -2.05 21.65
C PRO A 347 0.61 -2.64 20.42
N TYR A 348 1.91 -2.90 20.52
CA TYR A 348 2.69 -3.53 19.45
C TYR A 348 2.26 -4.98 19.22
N GLU A 349 2.18 -5.78 20.28
CA GLU A 349 1.79 -7.19 20.20
C GLU A 349 0.34 -7.36 19.73
N PHE A 350 -0.58 -6.54 20.27
CA PHE A 350 -1.96 -6.52 19.80
C PHE A 350 -2.05 -6.18 18.31
N ALA A 351 -1.34 -5.15 17.87
CA ALA A 351 -1.39 -4.71 16.47
C ALA A 351 -0.79 -5.76 15.51
N HIS A 352 0.27 -6.45 15.93
CA HIS A 352 0.87 -7.55 15.18
C HIS A 352 -0.11 -8.73 15.06
N ALA A 353 -0.71 -9.16 16.17
CA ALA A 353 -1.71 -10.22 16.18
C ALA A 353 -2.95 -9.85 15.34
N ALA A 354 -3.37 -8.58 15.36
CA ALA A 354 -4.43 -8.07 14.48
C ALA A 354 -4.02 -8.11 13.00
N PHE A 355 -2.76 -7.80 12.67
CA PHE A 355 -2.24 -7.91 11.30
C PHE A 355 -2.33 -9.35 10.79
N ILE A 356 -1.87 -10.32 11.58
CA ILE A 356 -1.96 -11.76 11.28
C ILE A 356 -3.41 -12.19 11.10
N LYS A 357 -4.30 -11.79 12.04
CA LYS A 357 -5.72 -12.15 12.01
C LYS A 357 -6.39 -11.67 10.72
N VAL A 358 -6.18 -10.42 10.32
CA VAL A 358 -6.78 -9.87 9.08
C VAL A 358 -6.18 -10.54 7.84
N ARG A 359 -4.85 -10.65 7.76
CA ARG A 359 -4.14 -11.30 6.65
C ARG A 359 -4.63 -12.72 6.39
N ASP A 360 -4.81 -13.49 7.45
CA ASP A 360 -5.15 -14.92 7.36
C ASP A 360 -6.65 -15.16 7.18
N SER A 361 -7.49 -14.23 7.65
CA SER A 361 -8.96 -14.40 7.64
C SER A 361 -9.64 -13.75 6.44
N ILE A 362 -9.04 -12.72 5.82
CA ILE A 362 -9.67 -11.94 4.76
C ILE A 362 -9.00 -12.23 3.42
N MET A 363 -9.80 -12.76 2.48
CA MET A 363 -9.32 -13.03 1.12
C MET A 363 -9.36 -11.77 0.27
N TYR A 364 -8.30 -11.51 -0.50
CA TYR A 364 -8.35 -10.38 -1.41
C TYR A 364 -9.42 -10.55 -2.50
N LYS A 365 -10.17 -9.49 -2.75
CA LYS A 365 -11.10 -9.38 -3.87
C LYS A 365 -11.18 -7.93 -4.30
N LYS A 366 -11.39 -7.69 -5.60
CA LYS A 366 -11.67 -6.34 -6.12
C LYS A 366 -12.74 -5.65 -5.25
N GLY A 367 -12.41 -4.46 -4.75
CA GLY A 367 -13.26 -3.69 -3.85
C GLY A 367 -14.55 -3.21 -4.50
N LEU A 368 -15.42 -2.66 -3.65
CA LEU A 368 -16.66 -2.00 -4.06
C LEU A 368 -16.44 -0.51 -4.31
N SER A 369 -17.49 0.13 -4.84
CA SER A 369 -17.57 1.57 -5.00
C SER A 369 -18.86 2.08 -4.35
N PRO A 370 -18.80 2.72 -3.17
CA PRO A 370 -17.60 2.96 -2.35
C PRO A 370 -17.02 1.67 -1.75
N ALA A 371 -15.75 1.70 -1.34
CA ALA A 371 -15.07 0.59 -0.67
C ALA A 371 -15.81 0.15 0.60
N ARG A 372 -15.71 -1.14 0.97
CA ARG A 372 -16.26 -1.68 2.23
C ARG A 372 -15.62 -1.02 3.46
N SER A 373 -16.41 -0.85 4.53
CA SER A 373 -15.85 -0.49 5.85
C SER A 373 -15.09 -1.66 6.45
N GLY A 374 -14.26 -1.40 7.46
CA GLY A 374 -13.59 -2.44 8.23
C GLY A 374 -14.55 -3.53 8.73
N PRO A 375 -15.66 -3.18 9.41
CA PRO A 375 -16.67 -4.17 9.81
C PRO A 375 -17.24 -4.98 8.65
N ALA A 376 -17.56 -4.34 7.52
CA ALA A 376 -18.11 -5.05 6.35
C ALA A 376 -17.08 -5.99 5.71
N CYS A 377 -15.81 -5.58 5.66
CA CYS A 377 -14.68 -6.39 5.20
C CYS A 377 -14.50 -7.63 6.08
N ILE A 378 -14.55 -7.46 7.40
CA ILE A 378 -14.49 -8.56 8.38
C ILE A 378 -15.65 -9.54 8.21
N VAL A 379 -16.89 -9.05 8.15
CA VAL A 379 -18.09 -9.90 8.00
C VAL A 379 -18.09 -10.68 6.70
N ASP A 380 -17.72 -10.02 5.59
CA ASP A 380 -17.72 -10.64 4.27
C ASP A 380 -16.52 -11.61 4.10
N GLY A 381 -15.46 -11.47 4.90
CA GLY A 381 -14.21 -12.22 4.77
C GLY A 381 -13.47 -11.92 3.46
N ILE A 382 -13.76 -10.77 2.84
CA ILE A 382 -13.16 -10.32 1.59
C ILE A 382 -12.94 -8.80 1.57
N GLY A 383 -11.85 -8.37 0.94
CA GLY A 383 -11.63 -6.97 0.58
C GLY A 383 -10.34 -6.74 -0.18
N ASP A 384 -10.18 -5.59 -0.85
CA ASP A 384 -8.91 -5.17 -1.46
C ASP A 384 -8.03 -4.39 -0.46
N CYS A 385 -7.10 -3.57 -0.95
CA CYS A 385 -6.04 -2.95 -0.14
C CYS A 385 -6.56 -1.99 0.92
N ASP A 386 -7.38 -1.02 0.52
CA ASP A 386 -8.04 -0.07 1.40
C ASP A 386 -9.05 -0.80 2.30
N GLU A 387 -9.86 -1.73 1.77
CA GLU A 387 -10.84 -2.47 2.59
C GLU A 387 -10.17 -3.30 3.71
N GLN A 388 -9.02 -3.92 3.46
CA GLN A 388 -8.27 -4.67 4.48
C GLN A 388 -7.51 -3.74 5.44
N SER A 389 -6.96 -2.63 4.96
CA SER A 389 -6.42 -1.58 5.82
C SER A 389 -7.51 -1.00 6.74
N ASN A 390 -8.73 -0.81 6.24
CA ASN A 390 -9.89 -0.37 7.05
C ASN A 390 -10.21 -1.36 8.17
N ALA A 391 -10.19 -2.66 7.86
CA ALA A 391 -10.43 -3.71 8.84
C ALA A 391 -9.36 -3.70 9.94
N TRP A 392 -8.09 -3.66 9.54
CA TRP A 392 -6.97 -3.64 10.47
C TRP A 392 -6.95 -2.38 11.34
N MET A 393 -7.09 -1.19 10.76
CA MET A 393 -7.15 0.06 11.52
C MET A 393 -8.41 0.15 12.41
N SER A 394 -9.51 -0.53 12.07
CA SER A 394 -10.69 -0.60 12.94
C SER A 394 -10.37 -1.38 14.22
N LEU A 395 -9.65 -2.51 14.10
CA LEU A 395 -9.19 -3.28 15.26
C LEU A 395 -8.25 -2.47 16.14
N LEU A 396 -7.33 -1.70 15.54
CA LEU A 396 -6.43 -0.81 16.27
C LEU A 396 -7.19 0.27 17.05
N ARG A 397 -8.19 0.90 16.43
CA ARG A 397 -9.03 1.92 17.09
C ARG A 397 -9.91 1.34 18.19
N ALA A 398 -10.27 0.06 18.15
CA ALA A 398 -10.93 -0.62 19.25
C ALA A 398 -10.04 -0.77 20.51
N ARG A 399 -8.73 -0.47 20.39
CA ARG A 399 -7.74 -0.42 21.48
C ARG A 399 -7.02 0.94 21.55
N ASN A 400 -7.58 1.97 20.93
CA ASN A 400 -7.02 3.32 20.88
C ASN A 400 -5.59 3.42 20.31
N ILE A 401 -5.18 2.48 19.46
CA ILE A 401 -3.86 2.48 18.83
C ILE A 401 -3.90 3.43 17.61
N PRO A 402 -3.06 4.49 17.56
CA PRO A 402 -3.10 5.46 16.48
C PRO A 402 -2.66 4.84 15.15
N SER A 403 -3.52 4.96 14.14
CA SER A 403 -3.24 4.52 12.77
C SER A 403 -3.96 5.39 11.74
N TRP A 404 -3.33 5.57 10.59
CA TRP A 404 -3.77 6.45 9.50
C TRP A 404 -3.30 5.94 8.14
N TYR A 405 -3.85 6.48 7.05
CA TYR A 405 -3.52 5.99 5.72
C TYR A 405 -2.16 6.46 5.21
N GLU A 406 -1.59 5.65 4.33
CA GLU A 406 -0.64 6.06 3.32
C GLU A 406 -1.10 5.53 1.96
N MET A 407 -0.99 6.35 0.92
CA MET A 407 -1.58 6.06 -0.38
C MET A 407 -0.65 6.45 -1.52
N GLY A 408 -0.78 5.73 -2.62
CA GLY A 408 -0.06 5.96 -3.86
C GLY A 408 -0.06 4.71 -4.74
N PRO A 409 0.65 4.70 -5.87
CA PRO A 409 0.69 3.53 -6.73
C PRO A 409 1.72 2.51 -6.22
N MET A 410 1.37 1.24 -6.38
CA MET A 410 2.23 0.10 -6.07
C MET A 410 2.50 -0.72 -7.31
N THR A 411 3.70 -1.27 -7.40
CA THR A 411 4.10 -2.22 -8.43
C THR A 411 4.38 -3.62 -7.87
N ASN A 412 4.77 -4.54 -8.74
CA ASN A 412 5.34 -5.82 -8.30
C ASN A 412 6.86 -5.76 -8.23
N GLY A 413 7.48 -6.81 -7.67
CA GLY A 413 8.95 -6.91 -7.65
C GLY A 413 9.61 -6.90 -9.04
N GLU A 414 8.84 -7.05 -10.13
CA GLU A 414 9.32 -6.97 -11.52
C GLU A 414 9.09 -5.59 -12.17
N PHE A 415 8.46 -4.64 -11.47
CA PHE A 415 8.12 -3.30 -11.96
C PHE A 415 7.31 -3.28 -13.27
N ASN A 416 6.42 -4.26 -13.49
CA ASN A 416 5.70 -4.40 -14.76
C ASN A 416 4.17 -4.30 -14.65
N GLY A 417 3.65 -4.06 -13.45
CA GLY A 417 2.23 -3.89 -13.22
C GLY A 417 1.99 -2.98 -12.03
N TRP A 418 1.38 -1.84 -12.30
CA TRP A 418 1.07 -0.82 -11.29
C TRP A 418 -0.43 -0.81 -10.99
N GLU A 419 -0.77 -0.61 -9.72
CA GLU A 419 -2.13 -0.39 -9.25
C GLU A 419 -2.16 0.73 -8.22
N PRO A 420 -3.23 1.52 -8.15
CA PRO A 420 -3.43 2.37 -6.98
C PRO A 420 -3.54 1.49 -5.75
N HIS A 421 -2.94 1.93 -4.65
CA HIS A 421 -2.90 1.16 -3.42
C HIS A 421 -3.04 2.07 -2.20
N ALA A 422 -3.62 1.52 -1.14
CA ALA A 422 -3.68 2.15 0.16
C ALA A 422 -3.17 1.15 1.19
N TRP A 423 -2.35 1.64 2.12
CA TRP A 423 -1.84 0.92 3.26
C TRP A 423 -1.94 1.83 4.49
N ALA A 424 -1.41 1.39 5.63
CA ALA A 424 -1.51 2.12 6.88
C ALA A 424 -0.13 2.49 7.42
N ASN A 425 -0.09 3.55 8.22
CA ASN A 425 0.96 3.79 9.20
C ASN A 425 0.42 3.55 10.59
N VAL A 426 1.34 3.25 11.50
CA VAL A 426 1.08 3.08 12.93
C VAL A 426 2.27 3.60 13.70
N ILE A 427 1.99 4.14 14.89
CA ILE A 427 3.03 4.56 15.84
C ILE A 427 2.95 3.67 17.08
N PHE A 428 4.10 3.18 17.55
CA PHE A 428 4.21 2.40 18.76
C PHE A 428 5.17 3.07 19.75
N PRO A 429 4.80 3.17 21.04
CA PRO A 429 5.75 3.59 22.06
C PRO A 429 6.85 2.54 22.21
N LEU A 430 8.08 2.99 22.44
CA LEU A 430 9.14 2.15 23.01
C LEU A 430 9.12 2.26 24.53
N ASP A 431 9.54 1.21 25.24
CA ASP A 431 9.56 1.14 26.70
C ASP A 431 10.37 2.29 27.32
N GLU A 432 9.79 2.97 28.30
CA GLU A 432 10.40 4.16 28.93
C GLU A 432 11.78 3.85 29.53
N GLN A 433 11.92 2.72 30.22
CA GLN A 433 13.17 2.34 30.86
C GLN A 433 14.25 2.04 29.82
N TRP A 434 13.88 1.32 28.75
CA TRP A 434 14.75 1.07 27.61
C TRP A 434 15.22 2.37 26.95
N CYS A 435 14.32 3.34 26.74
CA CYS A 435 14.65 4.64 26.17
C CYS A 435 15.69 5.39 27.03
N MET A 436 15.47 5.41 28.36
CA MET A 436 16.38 6.04 29.31
C MET A 436 17.76 5.37 29.30
N GLU A 437 17.83 4.04 29.23
CA GLU A 437 19.09 3.30 29.15
C GLU A 437 19.86 3.58 27.85
N LYS A 438 19.15 3.85 26.76
CA LYS A 438 19.71 4.26 25.46
C LYS A 438 19.99 5.78 25.37
N MET A 439 19.70 6.53 26.43
CA MET A 439 19.82 8.00 26.49
C MET A 439 19.01 8.72 25.40
N ILE A 440 17.83 8.17 25.05
CA ILE A 440 16.89 8.74 24.10
C ILE A 440 15.90 9.62 24.84
N GLU A 441 15.61 10.80 24.29
CA GLU A 441 14.56 11.68 24.79
C GLU A 441 13.18 11.06 24.57
N LEU A 442 12.38 10.99 25.64
CA LEU A 442 11.08 10.30 25.63
C LEU A 442 10.10 10.87 24.60
N THR A 443 10.21 12.16 24.26
CA THR A 443 9.39 12.84 23.25
C THR A 443 9.60 12.30 21.83
N THR A 444 10.74 11.63 21.60
CA THR A 444 11.11 10.99 20.32
C THR A 444 11.22 9.47 20.44
N CYS A 445 10.90 8.88 21.60
CA CYS A 445 11.09 7.45 21.83
C CYS A 445 9.90 6.59 21.39
N PHE A 446 9.77 6.43 20.08
CA PHE A 446 8.73 5.65 19.44
C PHE A 446 9.20 5.11 18.08
N VAL A 447 8.43 4.21 17.51
CA VAL A 447 8.57 3.76 16.12
C VAL A 447 7.32 4.18 15.35
N GLU A 448 7.48 4.81 14.20
CA GLU A 448 6.40 5.16 13.26
C GLU A 448 6.67 4.48 11.91
N GLY A 449 5.94 3.40 11.63
CA GLY A 449 6.24 2.49 10.51
C GLY A 449 5.02 2.11 9.66
N GLU A 450 5.30 1.60 8.46
CA GLU A 450 4.26 1.24 7.49
C GLU A 450 3.77 -0.20 7.68
N VAL A 451 2.47 -0.41 7.50
CA VAL A 451 1.82 -1.72 7.53
C VAL A 451 0.92 -1.89 6.31
N ASP A 452 1.16 -2.95 5.55
CA ASP A 452 0.34 -3.40 4.44
C ASP A 452 -0.04 -4.87 4.60
N VAL A 453 -1.25 -5.07 5.10
CA VAL A 453 -1.84 -6.39 5.36
C VAL A 453 -1.93 -7.22 4.09
N VAL A 454 -2.44 -6.62 3.00
CA VAL A 454 -2.59 -7.31 1.71
C VAL A 454 -1.24 -7.75 1.20
N ASN A 455 -0.18 -6.98 1.43
CA ASN A 455 1.16 -7.29 0.95
C ASN A 455 2.05 -8.03 1.94
N ASN A 456 1.48 -8.48 3.06
CA ASN A 456 2.21 -9.14 4.14
C ASN A 456 3.46 -8.33 4.54
N ARG A 457 3.31 -7.00 4.63
CA ARG A 457 4.34 -6.09 5.11
C ARG A 457 3.88 -5.57 6.46
N TRP A 458 4.20 -6.30 7.52
CA TRP A 458 4.21 -5.69 8.85
C TRP A 458 5.40 -4.71 8.87
N LEU A 459 5.36 -3.55 9.53
CA LEU A 459 6.49 -2.62 9.74
C LEU A 459 7.68 -2.69 8.74
N LEU A 460 7.41 -2.59 7.42
CA LEU A 460 8.37 -2.91 6.35
C LEU A 460 8.11 -2.06 5.11
N HIS A 461 9.06 -1.15 4.83
CA HIS A 461 9.11 -0.38 3.60
C HIS A 461 9.73 -1.19 2.46
N THR A 462 9.22 -0.99 1.25
CA THR A 462 9.77 -1.65 0.04
C THR A 462 9.83 -0.67 -1.14
N PRO A 463 10.81 -0.82 -2.06
CA PRO A 463 10.88 -0.03 -3.29
C PRO A 463 9.76 -0.27 -4.29
N THR A 464 8.75 -1.08 -3.93
CA THR A 464 7.62 -1.40 -4.80
C THR A 464 6.40 -0.49 -4.58
N THR A 465 6.48 0.44 -3.63
CA THR A 465 5.49 1.51 -3.44
C THR A 465 6.06 2.85 -3.85
N LEU A 466 5.24 3.72 -4.43
CA LEU A 466 5.50 5.16 -4.52
C LEU A 466 4.51 5.85 -3.57
N THR A 467 5.01 6.54 -2.55
CA THR A 467 4.20 7.28 -1.60
C THR A 467 3.78 8.59 -2.24
N GLU A 468 2.50 8.74 -2.57
CA GLU A 468 1.97 10.03 -3.03
C GLU A 468 1.54 10.90 -1.84
N TRP A 469 1.00 10.27 -0.80
CA TRP A 469 0.47 10.96 0.36
C TRP A 469 0.49 10.08 1.61
N ILE A 470 0.97 10.66 2.71
CA ILE A 470 0.79 10.14 4.07
C ILE A 470 -0.28 11.00 4.72
N GLU A 471 -1.30 10.38 5.28
CA GLU A 471 -2.41 11.10 5.87
C GLU A 471 -1.95 12.04 6.97
N THR A 472 -2.33 13.31 6.84
CA THR A 472 -2.18 14.31 7.89
C THR A 472 -3.46 14.36 8.72
N PRO A 473 -3.36 14.60 10.04
CA PRO A 473 -4.52 14.74 10.91
C PRO A 473 -5.57 15.70 10.35
N SER A 474 -6.83 15.29 10.31
CA SER A 474 -7.98 16.12 9.95
C SER A 474 -9.19 15.78 10.81
N HIS A 475 -10.23 16.62 10.81
CA HIS A 475 -11.43 16.32 11.57
C HIS A 475 -12.10 15.04 11.04
N ASN A 476 -12.15 13.99 11.88
CA ASN A 476 -12.72 12.68 11.56
C ASN A 476 -12.22 12.08 10.22
N GLY A 477 -11.01 12.41 9.77
CA GLY A 477 -10.45 11.90 8.51
C GLY A 477 -11.12 12.42 7.24
N GLU A 478 -11.78 13.59 7.29
CA GLU A 478 -12.43 14.20 6.11
C GLU A 478 -11.50 14.36 4.89
N ILE A 479 -10.21 14.58 5.11
CA ILE A 479 -9.23 14.81 4.03
C ILE A 479 -9.04 13.59 3.11
N ASN A 480 -9.30 12.38 3.61
CA ASN A 480 -9.32 11.17 2.79
C ASN A 480 -10.37 11.27 1.69
N PHE A 481 -11.51 11.90 1.96
CA PHE A 481 -12.59 12.05 0.99
C PHE A 481 -12.11 12.83 -0.24
N ASP A 482 -11.34 13.89 -0.02
CA ASP A 482 -10.79 14.74 -1.08
C ASP A 482 -9.65 14.03 -1.82
N PHE A 483 -8.81 13.27 -1.11
CA PHE A 483 -7.72 12.51 -1.75
C PHE A 483 -8.23 11.45 -2.74
N TYR A 484 -9.36 10.80 -2.46
CA TYR A 484 -9.99 9.89 -3.42
C TYR A 484 -10.65 10.62 -4.60
N ARG A 485 -10.74 11.96 -4.59
CA ARG A 485 -11.43 12.81 -5.59
C ARG A 485 -10.53 13.92 -6.16
N PRO A 486 -9.33 13.61 -6.70
CA PRO A 486 -8.42 14.59 -7.30
C PRO A 486 -8.97 15.28 -8.56
N MET A 487 -10.07 14.81 -9.15
CA MET A 487 -10.60 15.34 -10.40
C MET A 487 -11.96 16.02 -10.18
N SER A 488 -12.03 17.30 -10.49
CA SER A 488 -13.28 18.04 -10.67
C SER A 488 -13.60 18.14 -12.16
N ILE A 489 -14.57 17.36 -12.61
CA ILE A 489 -15.03 17.34 -14.01
C ILE A 489 -16.53 17.06 -14.10
N GLY A 490 -17.22 17.74 -15.01
CA GLY A 490 -18.68 17.66 -15.17
C GLY A 490 -19.23 16.39 -15.85
N CYS A 491 -18.48 15.28 -15.85
CA CYS A 491 -18.90 14.03 -16.48
C CYS A 491 -18.37 12.81 -15.73
N GLY A 492 -19.08 11.68 -15.88
CA GLY A 492 -18.61 10.38 -15.44
C GLY A 492 -19.14 9.27 -16.35
N PRO A 493 -18.35 8.24 -16.73
CA PRO A 493 -16.89 8.05 -16.57
C PRO A 493 -16.12 8.57 -17.80
N CYS A 494 -15.59 9.80 -17.76
CA CYS A 494 -14.93 10.46 -18.91
C CYS A 494 -13.41 10.63 -18.75
N TRP A 495 -12.85 10.09 -17.68
CA TRP A 495 -11.42 10.15 -17.42
C TRP A 495 -10.91 8.86 -16.79
N THR A 496 -9.62 8.60 -16.92
CA THR A 496 -8.96 7.46 -16.28
C THR A 496 -7.49 7.75 -16.07
N GLU A 497 -6.82 6.89 -15.31
CA GLU A 497 -5.42 7.02 -14.98
C GLU A 497 -4.73 5.66 -15.10
N THR A 498 -3.50 5.66 -15.63
CA THR A 498 -2.66 4.48 -15.73
C THR A 498 -1.22 4.81 -15.32
N TRP A 499 -0.52 3.79 -14.82
CA TRP A 499 0.89 3.87 -14.43
C TRP A 499 1.71 2.82 -15.16
N GLU A 500 2.91 3.17 -15.59
CA GLU A 500 3.86 2.22 -16.18
C GLU A 500 5.31 2.60 -15.87
N THR A 501 6.18 1.60 -15.70
CA THR A 501 7.62 1.83 -15.56
C THR A 501 8.22 2.10 -16.94
N ILE A 502 9.03 3.15 -17.03
CA ILE A 502 9.77 3.51 -18.24
C ILE A 502 11.17 2.91 -18.16
N GLY A 503 11.55 2.17 -19.19
CA GLY A 503 12.85 1.50 -19.24
C GLY A 503 12.91 0.27 -18.35
N SER A 504 14.02 0.07 -17.66
CA SER A 504 14.21 -1.04 -16.71
C SER A 504 14.67 -0.47 -15.38
N PRO A 505 14.09 -0.91 -14.25
CA PRO A 505 14.54 -0.47 -12.94
C PRO A 505 15.99 -0.92 -12.71
N ASP A 506 16.78 -0.08 -12.06
CA ASP A 506 18.08 -0.45 -11.52
C ASP A 506 17.87 -1.06 -10.13
N ILE A 507 18.04 -2.38 -10.03
CA ILE A 507 17.88 -3.13 -8.77
C ILE A 507 19.28 -3.49 -8.26
N SER A 508 19.57 -3.06 -7.04
CA SER A 508 20.84 -3.36 -6.36
C SER A 508 20.60 -3.90 -4.95
N GLY A 509 21.63 -4.47 -4.31
CA GLY A 509 21.49 -5.14 -3.00
C GLY A 509 20.80 -6.51 -3.04
N GLY A 510 20.22 -6.90 -4.18
CA GLY A 510 19.53 -8.18 -4.36
C GLY A 510 18.04 -8.10 -4.03
N THR A 511 17.44 -9.26 -3.83
CA THR A 511 16.04 -9.42 -3.43
C THR A 511 15.96 -10.28 -2.18
N TYR A 512 14.91 -10.09 -1.39
CA TYR A 512 14.62 -10.87 -0.19
C TYR A 512 13.18 -11.36 -0.22
N ARG A 513 12.92 -12.41 0.57
CA ARG A 513 11.62 -13.06 0.64
C ARG A 513 10.93 -12.71 1.94
N VAL A 514 9.63 -12.41 1.84
CA VAL A 514 8.74 -12.25 2.99
C VAL A 514 7.75 -13.41 2.96
N PRO A 515 7.96 -14.44 3.78
CA PRO A 515 7.15 -15.65 3.76
C PRO A 515 5.74 -15.37 4.27
N HIS A 516 4.76 -16.08 3.73
CA HIS A 516 3.39 -16.06 4.23
C HIS A 516 3.15 -17.30 5.09
N ILE A 517 3.22 -17.14 6.40
CA ILE A 517 3.09 -18.24 7.36
C ILE A 517 1.81 -18.01 8.16
N ILE A 518 0.93 -19.01 8.16
CA ILE A 518 -0.41 -18.89 8.76
C ILE A 518 -0.29 -18.98 10.28
N GLY A 519 -0.87 -18.00 10.99
CA GLY A 519 -0.90 -17.94 12.44
C GLY A 519 0.46 -17.71 13.09
N GLU A 520 1.36 -17.01 12.40
CA GLU A 520 2.76 -16.82 12.79
C GLU A 520 2.96 -15.98 14.05
#